data_AF-A0A1G5V0F2-F1
#
_entry.id   AF-A0A1G5V0F2-F1
#
_cell.length_a   1.000
_cell.length_b   1.000
_cell.length_c   1.000
_cell.angle_alpha   90.00
_cell.angle_beta   90.00
_cell.angle_gamma   90.00
#
_symmetry.space_group_name_H-M   'P 1'
#
loop_
_entity.id
_entity.type
_entity.pdbx_description
1 polymer ?
#
loop_
_entity_poly.entity_id
_entity_poly.type
_entity_poly.pdbx_seq_one_letter_code
_entity_poly.pdbx_strand_id
1 'polypeptide(L)'
;MSARRRHTGRVKIDFAKIEAYAASELASNALAAAMGCDWTLTKHSALYRCRSGLYTLCLIWHGPNRETLTTTMRNLRLEVA
;
A
#
# COMPACT_ATOMS: atom_id res chain seq x y z
N MET A 1 -17.77 0.14 -19.46
CA MET A 1 -16.39 0.00 -19.98
C MET A 1 -15.45 -0.35 -18.84
N SER A 2 -14.93 -1.58 -18.84
CA SER A 2 -14.11 -2.16 -17.75
C SER A 2 -12.78 -1.42 -17.63
N ALA A 3 -12.45 -0.89 -16.44
CA ALA A 3 -11.17 -0.25 -16.09
C ALA A 3 -9.99 -1.26 -16.01
N ARG A 4 -9.97 -2.25 -16.91
CA ARG A 4 -8.94 -3.29 -16.96
C ARG A 4 -7.74 -2.75 -17.73
N ARG A 5 -6.57 -2.75 -17.07
CA ARG A 5 -5.21 -2.50 -17.62
C ARG A 5 -4.67 -1.05 -17.57
N ARG A 6 -4.75 -0.37 -16.43
CA ARG A 6 -3.86 0.80 -16.18
C ARG A 6 -2.47 0.41 -15.67
N HIS A 7 -2.30 -0.80 -15.14
CA HIS A 7 -1.05 -1.26 -14.52
C HIS A 7 -0.23 -2.08 -15.52
N THR A 8 1.03 -1.69 -15.71
CA THR A 8 2.04 -2.34 -16.56
C THR A 8 2.59 -3.63 -15.93
N GLY A 9 2.51 -3.75 -14.60
CA GLY A 9 2.93 -4.95 -13.87
C GLY A 9 3.18 -4.70 -12.38
N ARG A 10 3.23 -5.77 -11.60
CA ARG A 10 3.69 -5.73 -10.20
C ARG A 10 5.19 -5.45 -10.20
N VAL A 11 5.61 -4.44 -9.47
CA VAL A 11 7.04 -4.14 -9.27
C VAL A 11 7.59 -5.16 -8.28
N LYS A 12 8.67 -5.84 -8.65
CA LYS A 12 9.41 -6.69 -7.71
C LYS A 12 10.20 -5.78 -6.78
N ILE A 13 9.64 -5.51 -5.61
CA ILE A 13 10.33 -4.83 -4.52
C ILE A 13 10.31 -5.75 -3.30
N ASP A 14 11.33 -5.62 -2.46
CA ASP A 14 11.35 -6.34 -1.19
C ASP A 14 10.17 -5.90 -0.32
N PHE A 15 9.52 -6.89 0.32
CA PHE A 15 8.44 -6.64 1.26
C PHE A 15 8.91 -5.75 2.42
N ALA A 16 10.16 -5.87 2.85
CA ALA A 16 10.72 -5.00 3.89
C ALA A 16 10.65 -3.50 3.53
N LYS A 17 10.80 -3.15 2.24
CA LYS A 17 10.63 -1.76 1.78
C LYS A 17 9.18 -1.32 1.82
N ILE A 18 8.25 -2.22 1.47
CA ILE A 18 6.80 -1.96 1.58
C ILE A 18 6.42 -1.75 3.05
N GLU A 19 6.98 -2.56 3.95
CA GLU A 19 6.73 -2.50 5.38
C GLU A 19 7.22 -1.19 6.00
N ALA A 20 8.42 -0.72 5.65
CA ALA A 20 8.92 0.58 6.09
C ALA A 20 8.01 1.74 5.65
N TYR A 21 7.58 1.75 4.38
CA TYR A 21 6.62 2.75 3.89
C TYR A 21 5.26 2.64 4.60
N ALA A 22 4.77 1.42 4.77
CA ALA A 22 3.49 1.19 5.42
C ALA A 22 3.49 1.59 6.90
N ALA A 23 4.59 1.42 7.61
CA ALA A 23 4.75 1.87 8.99
C ALA A 23 4.71 3.41 9.08
N SER A 24 5.39 4.10 8.16
CA SER A 24 5.33 5.57 8.06
C SER A 24 3.92 6.07 7.75
N GLU A 25 3.21 5.38 6.85
CA GLU A 25 1.83 5.70 6.49
C GLU A 25 0.86 5.41 7.65
N LEU A 26 1.02 4.28 8.35
CA LEU A 26 0.17 3.92 9.50
C LEU A 26 0.30 4.96 10.61
N ALA A 27 1.53 5.43 10.89
CA ALA A 27 1.79 6.49 11.86
C ALA A 27 1.13 7.83 11.49
N SER A 28 0.98 8.12 10.19
CA SER A 28 0.34 9.35 9.69
C SER A 28 -1.18 9.19 9.48
N ASN A 29 -1.71 7.96 9.52
CA ASN A 29 -3.09 7.68 9.20
C ASN A 29 -3.98 7.81 10.44
N ALA A 30 -4.76 8.89 10.50
CA ALA A 30 -5.70 9.17 11.59
C ALA A 30 -6.71 8.03 11.84
N LEU A 31 -7.05 7.23 10.83
CA LEU A 31 -7.96 6.08 10.96
C LEU A 31 -7.33 4.91 11.72
N ALA A 32 -6.03 4.68 11.55
CA ALA A 32 -5.30 3.67 12.32
C ALA A 32 -5.17 4.09 13.79
N ALA A 33 -4.88 5.37 14.03
CA ALA A 33 -4.83 5.96 15.37
C ALA A 33 -6.20 5.95 16.08
N ALA A 34 -7.28 6.20 15.35
CA ALA A 34 -8.64 6.24 15.91
C ALA A 34 -9.15 4.87 16.39
N MET A 35 -8.67 3.77 15.80
CA MET A 35 -9.10 2.42 16.14
C MET A 35 -8.33 1.82 17.32
N GLY A 36 -7.19 2.40 17.73
CA GLY A 36 -6.43 1.94 18.91
C GLY A 36 -5.95 0.48 18.86
N CYS A 37 -5.88 -0.12 17.66
CA CYS A 37 -5.59 -1.53 17.44
C CYS A 37 -4.21 -1.73 16.81
N ASP A 38 -3.58 -2.87 17.13
CA ASP A 38 -2.36 -3.32 16.45
C ASP A 38 -2.68 -3.79 15.03
N TRP A 39 -2.23 -3.04 14.03
CA TRP A 39 -2.41 -3.37 12.63
C TRP A 39 -1.19 -4.09 12.09
N THR A 40 -1.37 -5.34 11.64
CA THR A 40 -0.28 -6.12 11.02
C THR A 40 -0.36 -6.01 9.50
N LEU A 41 0.72 -5.58 8.85
CA LEU A 41 0.78 -5.53 7.39
C LEU A 41 0.85 -6.92 6.77
N THR A 42 0.12 -7.13 5.69
CA THR A 42 0.04 -8.42 5.01
C THR A 42 0.94 -8.47 3.77
N LYS A 43 1.40 -9.68 3.42
CA LYS A 43 2.16 -9.97 2.19
C LYS A 43 1.36 -9.78 0.89
N HIS A 44 0.06 -9.55 1.00
CA HIS A 44 -0.79 -9.17 -0.13
C HIS A 44 -0.56 -7.73 -0.59
N SER A 45 0.12 -6.93 0.22
CA SER A 45 0.56 -5.59 -0.14
C SER A 45 1.52 -5.63 -1.33
N ALA A 46 1.31 -4.74 -2.30
CA ALA A 46 2.02 -4.76 -3.56
C ALA A 46 2.12 -3.38 -4.19
N LEU A 47 3.26 -3.12 -4.82
CA LEU A 47 3.48 -1.96 -5.66
C LEU A 47 3.23 -2.33 -7.13
N TYR A 48 2.46 -1.51 -7.83
CA TYR A 48 2.15 -1.65 -9.24
C TYR A 48 2.72 -0.47 -10.00
N ARG A 49 3.36 -0.75 -11.14
CA ARG A 49 3.73 0.30 -12.09
C ARG A 49 2.55 0.54 -13.02
N CYS A 50 2.21 1.79 -13.26
CA CYS A 50 1.20 2.21 -14.23
C CYS A 50 1.84 2.50 -15.59
N ARG A 51 1.04 2.39 -16.66
CA ARG A 51 1.51 2.64 -18.04
C ARG A 51 2.03 4.07 -18.22
N SER A 52 1.53 5.01 -17.42
CA SER A 52 1.98 6.41 -17.37
C SER A 52 3.36 6.61 -16.74
N GLY A 53 4.00 5.56 -16.24
CA GLY A 53 5.27 5.66 -15.50
C GLY A 53 5.11 5.97 -14.01
N LEU A 54 3.89 6.25 -13.55
CA LEU A 54 3.56 6.42 -12.14
C LEU A 54 3.43 5.08 -11.41
N TYR A 55 3.42 5.12 -10.09
CA TYR A 55 3.23 3.93 -9.26
C TYR A 55 1.93 3.98 -8.46
N THR A 56 1.39 2.81 -8.18
CA THR A 56 0.24 2.58 -7.31
C THR A 56 0.66 1.60 -6.24
N LEU A 57 0.64 2.01 -4.97
CA LEU A 57 0.93 1.17 -3.83
C LEU A 57 -0.37 0.74 -3.17
N CYS A 58 -0.59 -0.58 -3.11
CA CYS A 58 -1.69 -1.16 -2.36
C CYS A 58 -1.14 -1.74 -1.07
N LEU A 59 -1.60 -1.21 0.06
CA LEU A 59 -1.27 -1.67 1.40
C LEU A 59 -2.51 -2.31 2.02
N ILE A 60 -2.32 -3.48 2.62
CA ILE A 60 -3.38 -4.28 3.22
C ILE A 60 -2.91 -4.67 4.62
N TRP A 61 -3.64 -4.25 5.64
CA TRP A 61 -3.38 -4.59 7.03
C TRP A 61 -4.53 -5.42 7.61
N HIS A 62 -4.20 -6.31 8.55
CA HIS A 62 -5.16 -7.03 9.37
C HIS A 62 -5.13 -6.51 10.81
N GLY A 63 -6.33 -6.26 11.34
CA GLY A 63 -6.53 -5.93 12.74
C GLY A 63 -6.94 -7.15 13.57
N PRO A 64 -6.96 -7.02 14.91
CA PRO A 64 -7.24 -8.12 15.84
C PRO A 64 -8.66 -8.72 15.69
N ASN A 65 -9.63 -7.91 15.25
CA ASN A 65 -11.03 -8.32 15.12
C ASN A 65 -11.41 -8.88 13.74
N ARG A 66 -10.45 -9.49 13.02
CA ARG A 66 -10.60 -9.90 11.61
C ARG A 66 -10.93 -8.74 10.67
N GLU A 67 -10.65 -7.52 11.11
CA GLU A 67 -10.80 -6.32 10.31
C GLU A 67 -9.68 -6.25 9.28
N THR A 68 -10.00 -5.72 8.11
CA THR A 68 -9.01 -5.51 7.05
C THR A 68 -9.02 -4.04 6.69
N LEU A 69 -7.89 -3.38 6.91
CA LEU A 69 -7.66 -2.01 6.45
C LEU A 69 -6.98 -2.11 5.08
N THR A 70 -7.47 -1.36 4.11
CA THR A 70 -6.82 -1.27 2.81
C THR A 70 -6.59 0.19 2.43
N THR A 71 -5.35 0.54 2.15
CA THR A 71 -4.99 1.87 1.63
C THR A 71 -4.42 1.69 0.24
N THR A 72 -4.95 2.45 -0.71
CA THR A 72 -4.42 2.48 -2.08
C THR A 72 -3.90 3.87 -2.37
N MET A 73 -2.59 4.00 -2.46
CA MET A 73 -1.93 5.22 -2.88
C MET A 73 -1.72 5.16 -4.39
N ARG A 74 -2.15 6.19 -5.11
CA ARG A 74 -2.03 6.28 -6.57
C ARG A 74 -1.15 7.46 -6.95
N ASN A 75 -0.61 7.44 -8.15
CA ASN A 75 0.20 8.51 -8.72
C ASN A 75 1.51 8.78 -7.95
N LEU A 76 2.05 7.76 -7.27
CA LEU A 76 3.33 7.87 -6.58
C LEU A 76 4.46 8.07 -7.60
N ARG A 77 5.37 8.97 -7.28
CA ARG A 77 6.65 9.13 -7.97
C ARG A 77 7.73 8.57 -7.05
N LEU A 78 8.58 7.68 -7.58
CA LEU A 78 9.80 7.31 -6.88
C LEU A 78 10.78 8.46 -7.08
N GLU A 79 10.95 9.30 -6.06
CA GLU A 79 12.09 10.18 -6.00
C GLU A 79 13.33 9.30 -5.79
N VAL A 80 14.25 9.36 -6.75
CA VAL A 80 15.54 8.68 -6.63
C VAL A 80 16.35 9.53 -5.66
N ALA A 81 16.39 9.12 -4.39
CA ALA A 81 17.35 9.60 -3.41
C ALA A 81 18.75 9.07 -3.73
#